data_AF-A0A2E0QT31-F1
#
_entry.id   AF-A0A2E0QT31-F1
#
_cell.length_a   1.000
_cell.length_b   1.000
_cell.length_c   1.000
_cell.angle_alpha   90.00
_cell.angle_beta   90.00
_cell.angle_gamma   90.00
#
_symmetry.space_group_name_H-M   'P 1'
#
loop_
_entity.id
_entity.type
_entity.pdbx_description
1 polymer ?
#
loop_
_entity_poly.entity_id
_entity_poly.type
_entity_poly.pdbx_seq_one_letter_code
_entity_poly.pdbx_strand_id
1 'polypeptide(L)'
;MLEGELSQEVTSFDDGSGPVGGIIGVTSRLEVDPSIEPRFDFDFSVLGEETVIVRFTVPEGKVIQVDPPEGFANSSLGFDCFGGTSGSGITLMPTIGVVFEDLVGVKPSFIPDVSLYSSGSLISLRSYANFSGKLHFKSIEMRILIPEPFSNSYDVDFATFALYAYATASVSSGLTDPGPWLTIIDDPAIAAELALERASLKRELKKVTRKIKRARAKKDRKELRKLRREKRKLKIRLRRLG
;
A
#
# COMPACT_ATOMS: atom_id res chain seq x y z
N MET A 1 8.41 6.71 12.42
CA MET A 1 8.41 5.30 12.03
C MET A 1 6.99 4.84 12.21
N LEU A 2 6.34 4.33 11.17
CA LEU A 2 5.03 3.71 11.26
C LEU A 2 5.30 2.25 11.60
N GLU A 3 4.93 1.84 12.81
CA GLU A 3 5.06 0.46 13.28
C GLU A 3 3.71 -0.22 13.08
N GLY A 4 3.47 -0.77 11.88
CA GLY A 4 2.49 -1.83 11.73
C GLY A 4 3.12 -3.13 12.23
N GLU A 5 2.38 -3.95 12.98
CA GLU A 5 2.84 -5.29 13.32
C GLU A 5 2.90 -6.13 12.05
N LEU A 6 4.13 -6.37 11.59
CA LEU A 6 4.43 -7.26 10.47
C LEU A 6 4.43 -8.69 11.01
N SER A 7 3.38 -9.45 10.70
CA SER A 7 3.35 -10.89 10.91
C SER A 7 3.52 -11.62 9.56
N GLN A 8 4.39 -12.64 9.54
CA GLN A 8 4.55 -13.54 8.41
C GLN A 8 4.38 -14.98 8.91
N GLU A 9 3.70 -15.78 8.10
CA GLU A 9 3.48 -17.20 8.39
C GLU A 9 3.91 -18.00 7.15
N VAL A 10 4.80 -18.97 7.36
CA VAL A 10 5.21 -19.94 6.34
C VAL A 10 4.40 -21.21 6.57
N THR A 11 3.49 -21.53 5.65
CA THR A 11 2.65 -22.72 5.73
C THR A 11 3.05 -23.72 4.65
N SER A 12 3.49 -24.90 5.05
CA SER A 12 3.65 -26.05 4.17
C SER A 12 2.38 -26.90 4.20
N PHE A 13 1.77 -27.16 3.05
CA PHE A 13 0.67 -28.12 2.93
C PHE A 13 1.22 -29.46 2.44
N ASP A 14 1.07 -30.49 3.27
CA ASP A 14 1.33 -31.90 2.92
C ASP A 14 -0.04 -32.60 2.81
N ASP A 15 -0.47 -32.94 1.60
CA ASP A 15 -1.80 -33.51 1.34
C ASP A 15 -1.85 -35.05 1.49
N GLY A 16 -0.74 -35.66 1.91
CA GLY A 16 -0.69 -37.07 2.29
C GLY A 16 -0.91 -38.08 1.15
N SER A 17 -0.80 -37.68 -0.13
CA SER A 17 -1.14 -38.54 -1.27
C SER A 17 0.04 -38.89 -2.20
N GLY A 18 1.07 -39.59 -1.69
CA GLY A 18 2.17 -40.13 -2.52
C GLY A 18 3.31 -39.12 -2.76
N PRO A 19 4.29 -39.38 -3.66
CA PRO A 19 5.43 -38.50 -3.85
C PRO A 19 5.00 -37.24 -4.61
N VAL A 20 4.27 -36.37 -3.94
CA VAL A 20 3.71 -35.13 -4.47
C VAL A 20 4.73 -34.04 -4.24
N GLY A 21 5.13 -33.37 -5.32
CA GLY A 21 5.86 -32.11 -5.23
C GLY A 21 5.00 -31.12 -4.48
N GLY A 22 5.26 -30.94 -3.18
CA GLY A 22 4.46 -30.05 -2.35
C GLY A 22 4.50 -28.61 -2.84
N ILE A 23 3.67 -27.76 -2.26
CA ILE A 23 3.63 -26.32 -2.54
C ILE A 23 4.13 -25.58 -1.29
N ILE A 24 5.07 -24.66 -1.49
CA ILE A 24 5.52 -23.72 -0.45
C ILE A 24 4.77 -22.41 -0.67
N GLY A 25 4.06 -21.96 0.37
CA GLY A 25 3.40 -20.66 0.41
C GLY A 25 4.12 -19.70 1.35
N VAL A 26 4.32 -18.46 0.93
CA VAL A 26 4.79 -17.36 1.79
C VAL A 26 3.77 -16.23 1.81
N THR A 27 3.45 -15.75 3.01
CA THR A 27 2.49 -14.65 3.22
C THR A 27 3.20 -13.44 3.81
N SER A 28 2.97 -12.27 3.25
CA SER A 28 3.36 -10.99 3.83
C SER A 28 2.09 -10.21 4.19
N ARG A 29 1.90 -9.89 5.47
CA ARG A 29 0.73 -9.14 5.95
C ARG A 29 1.14 -7.75 6.42
N LEU A 30 0.35 -6.76 6.03
CA LEU A 30 0.42 -5.40 6.53
C LEU A 30 -0.83 -5.16 7.38
N GLU A 31 -0.66 -5.18 8.70
CA GLU A 31 -1.68 -4.69 9.63
C GLU A 31 -1.52 -3.18 9.77
N VAL A 32 -2.58 -2.44 9.50
CA VAL A 32 -2.58 -0.99 9.60
C VAL A 32 -2.85 -0.63 11.04
N ASP A 33 -1.93 0.12 11.64
CA ASP A 33 -2.13 0.74 12.96
C ASP A 33 -3.44 1.55 12.94
N PRO A 34 -4.36 1.34 13.90
CA PRO A 34 -5.62 2.08 14.00
C PRO A 34 -5.44 3.62 14.11
N SER A 35 -4.21 4.12 14.33
CA SER A 35 -3.88 5.55 14.35
C SER A 35 -3.75 6.21 12.96
N ILE A 36 -3.55 5.43 11.88
CA ILE A 36 -3.81 5.89 10.51
C ILE A 36 -5.30 5.68 10.33
N GLU A 37 -6.12 6.73 10.20
CA GLU A 37 -7.57 6.57 9.99
C GLU A 37 -7.84 6.01 8.59
N PRO A 38 -8.12 4.70 8.40
CA PRO A 38 -8.86 4.28 7.22
C PRO A 38 -10.22 4.99 7.27
N ARG A 39 -10.49 5.84 6.29
CA ARG A 39 -11.80 6.45 6.17
C ARG A 39 -12.74 5.45 5.52
N PHE A 40 -13.65 4.90 6.31
CA PHE A 40 -14.76 4.10 5.83
C PHE A 40 -15.97 5.02 5.62
N ASP A 41 -16.36 5.27 4.37
CA ASP A 41 -17.59 6.00 4.06
C ASP A 41 -18.69 4.97 3.79
N PHE A 42 -19.68 4.89 4.70
CA PHE A 42 -20.90 4.10 4.51
C PHE A 42 -22.09 5.04 4.27
N ASP A 43 -22.87 4.79 3.23
CA ASP A 43 -24.13 5.50 2.97
C ASP A 43 -25.27 4.47 2.86
N PHE A 44 -25.98 4.26 3.98
CA PHE A 44 -27.10 3.33 4.13
C PHE A 44 -28.47 4.02 3.93
N SER A 45 -28.52 5.17 3.25
CA SER A 45 -29.73 5.99 3.21
C SER A 45 -30.77 5.58 2.15
N VAL A 46 -30.59 4.46 1.44
CA VAL A 46 -31.43 4.09 0.28
C VAL A 46 -31.95 2.66 0.37
N LEU A 47 -33.28 2.49 0.42
CA LEU A 47 -33.98 1.20 0.28
C LEU A 47 -33.62 0.55 -1.09
N GLY A 48 -32.83 -0.53 -1.10
CA GLY A 48 -32.45 -1.28 -2.32
C GLY A 48 -31.16 -2.11 -2.18
N GLU A 49 -30.63 -2.64 -3.30
CA GLU A 49 -29.25 -3.15 -3.36
C GLU A 49 -28.28 -2.01 -3.03
N GLU A 50 -27.41 -2.20 -2.05
CA GLU A 50 -26.52 -1.15 -1.56
C GLU A 50 -25.08 -1.40 -1.99
N THR A 51 -24.35 -0.34 -2.34
CA THR A 51 -22.92 -0.45 -2.64
C THR A 51 -22.10 -0.02 -1.43
N VAL A 52 -21.39 -0.96 -0.82
CA VAL A 52 -20.39 -0.67 0.22
C VAL A 52 -19.05 -0.36 -0.43
N ILE A 53 -18.43 0.73 0.01
CA ILE A 53 -17.11 1.17 -0.45
C ILE A 53 -16.13 1.04 0.71
N VAL A 54 -15.12 0.20 0.53
CA VAL A 54 -14.00 0.07 1.47
C VAL A 54 -12.76 0.63 0.81
N ARG A 55 -12.18 1.69 1.38
CA ARG A 55 -10.97 2.31 0.86
C ARG A 55 -9.87 2.33 1.90
N PHE A 56 -8.68 1.90 1.49
CA PHE A 56 -7.45 2.14 2.23
C PHE A 56 -6.54 3.07 1.46
N THR A 57 -6.00 4.09 2.13
CA THR A 57 -5.13 5.10 1.55
C THR A 57 -3.93 5.29 2.46
N VAL A 58 -2.72 5.24 1.91
CA VAL A 58 -1.52 5.51 2.71
C VAL A 58 -1.32 7.01 2.94
N PRO A 59 -0.53 7.42 3.96
CA PRO A 59 -0.22 8.82 4.20
C PRO A 59 0.39 9.53 2.99
N GLU A 60 0.27 10.86 2.93
CA GLU A 60 0.84 11.67 1.87
C GLU A 60 2.35 11.43 1.71
N GLY A 61 2.82 11.32 0.47
CA GLY A 61 4.22 11.04 0.18
C GLY A 61 4.61 9.56 0.25
N LYS A 62 3.66 8.65 0.55
CA LYS A 62 3.88 7.21 0.61
C LYS A 62 3.17 6.48 -0.52
N VAL A 63 3.65 5.26 -0.81
CA VAL A 63 2.98 4.28 -1.65
C VAL A 63 3.08 2.89 -1.01
N ILE A 64 2.12 2.03 -1.32
CA ILE A 64 2.20 0.60 -1.07
C ILE A 64 3.04 0.00 -2.17
N GLN A 65 4.08 -0.75 -1.80
CA GLN A 65 4.89 -1.54 -2.71
C GLN A 65 4.64 -3.03 -2.46
N VAL A 66 4.31 -3.74 -3.54
CA VAL A 66 4.22 -5.21 -3.58
C VAL A 66 5.26 -5.73 -4.55
N ASP A 67 6.24 -6.47 -4.04
CA ASP A 67 7.40 -6.95 -4.81
C ASP A 67 7.53 -8.47 -4.70
N PRO A 68 6.81 -9.26 -5.52
CA PRO A 68 6.81 -10.70 -5.41
C PRO A 68 8.22 -11.29 -5.34
N PRO A 69 8.46 -12.21 -4.40
CA PRO A 69 9.76 -12.84 -4.27
C PRO A 69 10.13 -13.63 -5.53
N GLU A 70 11.42 -13.56 -5.92
CA GLU A 70 11.93 -14.30 -7.06
C GLU A 70 11.74 -15.82 -6.87
N GLY A 71 11.42 -16.52 -7.96
CA GLY A 71 11.22 -17.97 -7.93
C GLY A 71 9.81 -18.43 -7.54
N PHE A 72 8.90 -17.51 -7.19
CA PHE A 72 7.49 -17.82 -6.97
C PHE A 72 6.68 -17.65 -8.26
N ALA A 73 5.85 -18.65 -8.58
CA ALA A 73 5.16 -18.73 -9.87
C ALA A 73 3.79 -18.03 -9.86
N ASN A 74 3.11 -18.04 -8.72
CA ASN A 74 1.81 -17.39 -8.56
C ASN A 74 1.87 -16.43 -7.38
N SER A 75 1.34 -15.22 -7.56
CA SER A 75 1.22 -14.21 -6.52
C SER A 75 -0.20 -13.68 -6.48
N SER A 76 -0.72 -13.52 -5.27
CA SER A 76 -2.07 -13.05 -5.00
C SER A 76 -2.03 -11.92 -3.98
N LEU A 77 -2.77 -10.86 -4.23
CA LEU A 77 -3.00 -9.77 -3.29
C LEU A 77 -4.39 -9.97 -2.68
N GLY A 78 -4.46 -10.03 -1.36
CA GLY A 78 -5.69 -10.20 -0.61
C GLY A 78 -5.99 -9.02 0.30
N PHE A 79 -7.28 -8.81 0.52
CA PHE A 79 -7.85 -7.81 1.39
C PHE A 79 -8.76 -8.52 2.37
N ASP A 80 -8.64 -8.18 3.65
CA ASP A 80 -9.58 -8.60 4.69
C ASP A 80 -10.05 -7.38 5.50
N CYS A 81 -11.36 -7.22 5.65
CA CYS A 81 -11.98 -6.32 6.61
C CYS A 81 -12.74 -7.12 7.65
N PHE A 82 -12.54 -6.82 8.93
CA PHE A 82 -13.19 -7.51 10.04
C PHE A 82 -14.07 -6.55 10.83
N GLY A 83 -15.29 -6.96 11.16
CA GLY A 83 -16.19 -6.17 12.01
C GLY A 83 -17.30 -7.01 12.63
N GLY A 84 -18.00 -6.43 13.62
CA GLY A 84 -19.39 -6.75 13.98
C GLY A 84 -19.80 -8.15 14.50
N THR A 85 -20.69 -8.13 15.50
CA THR A 85 -21.18 -9.26 16.29
C THR A 85 -22.50 -9.86 15.79
N SER A 86 -22.42 -11.07 15.21
CA SER A 86 -23.50 -12.01 14.90
C SER A 86 -24.14 -11.92 13.51
N GLY A 87 -23.81 -12.93 12.71
CA GLY A 87 -24.56 -13.43 11.56
C GLY A 87 -24.29 -14.94 11.49
N SER A 88 -25.05 -15.71 10.72
CA SER A 88 -24.75 -17.12 10.45
C SER A 88 -24.81 -17.39 8.96
N GLY A 89 -23.71 -17.80 8.34
CA GLY A 89 -23.69 -18.28 6.96
C GLY A 89 -22.55 -17.71 6.12
N ILE A 90 -22.24 -18.41 5.03
CA ILE A 90 -21.35 -17.93 3.96
C ILE A 90 -22.25 -17.35 2.89
N THR A 91 -22.17 -16.04 2.70
CA THR A 91 -22.79 -15.37 1.55
C THR A 91 -21.67 -14.85 0.66
N LEU A 92 -21.71 -15.24 -0.61
CA LEU A 92 -20.87 -14.66 -1.65
C LEU A 92 -21.54 -13.37 -2.12
N MET A 93 -20.97 -12.23 -1.73
CA MET A 93 -21.38 -10.94 -2.26
C MET A 93 -20.54 -10.62 -3.51
N PRO A 94 -21.15 -10.20 -4.62
CA PRO A 94 -20.39 -9.87 -5.81
C PRO A 94 -19.60 -8.58 -5.57
N THR A 95 -18.29 -8.65 -5.73
CA THR A 95 -17.45 -7.46 -5.86
C THR A 95 -17.78 -6.80 -7.20
N ILE A 96 -18.27 -5.57 -7.18
CA ILE A 96 -18.60 -4.81 -8.40
C ILE A 96 -17.35 -4.16 -8.99
N GLY A 97 -16.33 -3.92 -8.17
CA GLY A 97 -15.04 -3.46 -8.69
C GLY A 97 -13.98 -3.24 -7.64
N VAL A 98 -12.73 -3.25 -8.10
CA VAL A 98 -11.55 -2.79 -7.35
C VAL A 98 -10.84 -1.71 -8.15
N VAL A 99 -10.59 -0.59 -7.49
CA VAL A 99 -9.93 0.59 -8.03
C VAL A 99 -8.62 0.82 -7.28
N PHE A 100 -7.57 1.13 -8.03
CA PHE A 100 -6.29 1.52 -7.48
C PHE A 100 -5.98 2.94 -7.91
N GLU A 101 -5.49 3.75 -6.98
CA GLU A 101 -4.98 5.09 -7.29
C GLU A 101 -3.49 5.04 -7.59
N ASP A 102 -3.10 5.70 -8.68
CA ASP A 102 -1.71 5.80 -9.15
C ASP A 102 -1.02 4.43 -9.29
N LEU A 103 -1.76 3.42 -9.76
CA LEU A 103 -1.22 2.08 -9.95
C LEU A 103 -0.11 2.08 -11.01
N VAL A 104 1.07 1.66 -10.59
CA VAL A 104 2.19 1.31 -11.45
C VAL A 104 2.37 -0.21 -11.41
N GLY A 105 2.28 -0.86 -12.57
CA GLY A 105 2.38 -2.31 -12.72
C GLY A 105 1.21 -2.89 -13.50
N VAL A 106 1.09 -4.23 -13.50
CA VAL A 106 -0.03 -4.93 -14.14
C VAL A 106 -1.20 -4.97 -13.17
N LYS A 107 -2.37 -4.46 -13.58
CA LYS A 107 -3.58 -4.45 -12.74
C LYS A 107 -3.91 -5.88 -12.27
N PRO A 108 -4.03 -6.13 -10.95
CA PRO A 108 -4.46 -7.42 -10.44
C PRO A 108 -5.86 -7.79 -10.95
N SER A 109 -6.06 -9.07 -11.28
CA SER A 109 -7.36 -9.60 -11.66
C SER A 109 -8.07 -10.14 -10.43
N PHE A 110 -9.01 -9.37 -9.88
CA PHE A 110 -9.82 -9.78 -8.74
C PHE A 110 -10.84 -10.84 -9.16
N ILE A 111 -10.94 -11.89 -8.36
CA ILE A 111 -12.09 -12.77 -8.39
C ILE A 111 -13.14 -12.13 -7.48
N PRO A 112 -14.38 -11.92 -7.96
CA PRO A 112 -15.44 -11.27 -7.19
C PRO A 112 -16.02 -12.25 -6.17
N ASP A 113 -15.20 -12.69 -5.22
CA ASP A 113 -15.65 -13.43 -4.07
C ASP A 113 -15.41 -12.56 -2.85
N VAL A 114 -16.50 -12.06 -2.27
CA VAL A 114 -16.52 -11.58 -0.89
C VAL A 114 -17.22 -12.67 -0.09
N SER A 115 -16.44 -13.44 0.65
CA SER A 115 -16.98 -14.45 1.55
C SER A 115 -17.25 -13.82 2.89
N LEU A 116 -18.54 -13.67 3.24
CA LEU A 116 -18.92 -13.32 4.60
C LEU A 116 -18.73 -14.55 5.49
N TYR A 117 -17.69 -14.56 6.33
CA TYR A 117 -17.56 -15.59 7.36
C TYR A 117 -18.18 -15.09 8.64
N SER A 118 -18.99 -15.94 9.27
CA SER A 118 -19.33 -15.76 10.68
C SER A 118 -18.91 -16.98 11.48
N SER A 119 -17.78 -16.85 12.16
CA SER A 119 -17.40 -17.76 13.24
C SER A 119 -17.63 -17.03 14.55
N GLY A 120 -18.88 -17.03 15.02
CA GLY A 120 -19.30 -16.22 16.16
C GLY A 120 -19.53 -14.75 15.77
N SER A 121 -19.10 -13.85 16.64
CA SER A 121 -19.42 -12.43 16.60
C SER A 121 -18.49 -11.61 15.70
N LEU A 122 -18.05 -12.17 14.57
CA LEU A 122 -17.12 -11.53 13.63
C LEU A 122 -17.57 -11.81 12.20
N ILE A 123 -17.73 -10.73 11.42
CA ILE A 123 -17.93 -10.69 9.98
C ILE A 123 -16.58 -10.38 9.33
N SER A 124 -16.19 -11.17 8.33
CA SER A 124 -15.04 -10.88 7.48
C SER A 124 -15.48 -10.62 6.05
N LEU A 125 -15.01 -9.53 5.44
CA LEU A 125 -15.06 -9.29 3.99
C LEU A 125 -13.69 -9.57 3.44
N ARG A 126 -13.59 -10.50 2.50
CA ARG A 126 -12.31 -10.99 2.00
C ARG A 126 -12.34 -11.08 0.49
N SER A 127 -11.32 -10.56 -0.20
CA SER A 127 -11.18 -10.70 -1.65
C SER A 127 -9.72 -10.91 -2.04
N TYR A 128 -9.50 -11.59 -3.17
CA TYR A 128 -8.17 -11.93 -3.67
C TYR A 128 -8.04 -11.61 -5.16
N ALA A 129 -6.85 -11.17 -5.55
CA ALA A 129 -6.49 -10.98 -6.95
C ALA A 129 -5.15 -11.59 -7.27
N ASN A 130 -5.11 -12.34 -8.36
CA ASN A 130 -3.83 -12.77 -8.91
C ASN A 130 -3.16 -11.59 -9.63
N PHE A 131 -1.86 -11.50 -9.47
CA PHE A 131 -1.05 -10.49 -10.14
C PHE A 131 0.32 -11.03 -10.52
N SER A 132 0.99 -10.30 -11.41
CA SER A 132 2.35 -10.61 -11.83
C SER A 132 3.22 -9.35 -11.80
N GLY A 133 4.48 -9.54 -11.42
CA GLY A 133 5.45 -8.46 -11.31
C GLY A 133 5.20 -7.52 -10.12
N LYS A 134 5.92 -6.40 -10.11
CA LYS A 134 5.88 -5.41 -9.03
C LYS A 134 4.69 -4.48 -9.19
N LEU A 135 4.06 -4.12 -8.07
CA LEU A 135 2.94 -3.18 -8.02
C LEU A 135 3.24 -2.05 -7.04
N HIS A 136 3.02 -0.80 -7.47
CA HIS A 136 2.97 0.34 -6.56
C HIS A 136 1.63 1.07 -6.67
N PHE A 137 1.01 1.45 -5.56
CA PHE A 137 -0.25 2.23 -5.56
C PHE A 137 -0.41 3.03 -4.27
N LYS A 138 -1.19 4.11 -4.31
CA LYS A 138 -1.44 4.99 -3.15
C LYS A 138 -2.67 4.59 -2.35
N SER A 139 -3.69 4.13 -3.04
CA SER A 139 -4.91 3.66 -2.41
C SER A 139 -5.47 2.46 -3.17
N ILE A 140 -6.21 1.66 -2.42
CA ILE A 140 -7.03 0.57 -2.94
C ILE A 140 -8.45 0.79 -2.44
N GLU A 141 -9.41 0.71 -3.36
CA GLU A 141 -10.83 0.83 -3.08
C GLU A 141 -11.55 -0.40 -3.61
N MET A 142 -12.36 -1.00 -2.77
CA MET A 142 -13.24 -2.11 -3.09
C MET A 142 -14.69 -1.66 -3.04
N ARG A 143 -15.47 -2.06 -4.04
CA ARG A 143 -16.90 -1.81 -4.13
C ARG A 143 -17.64 -3.13 -4.12
N ILE A 144 -18.56 -3.28 -3.17
CA ILE A 144 -19.26 -4.53 -2.90
C ILE A 144 -20.75 -4.24 -3.01
N LEU A 145 -21.48 -5.07 -3.74
CA LEU A 145 -22.95 -5.01 -3.74
C LEU A 145 -23.45 -5.84 -2.56
N ILE A 146 -24.18 -5.22 -1.65
CA ILE A 146 -24.92 -5.90 -0.60
C ILE A 146 -26.36 -6.06 -1.10
N PRO A 147 -26.85 -7.29 -1.33
CA PRO A 147 -28.23 -7.51 -1.72
C PRO A 147 -29.19 -7.09 -0.60
N GLU A 148 -30.37 -6.59 -0.97
CA GLU A 148 -31.40 -6.05 -0.05
C GLU A 148 -31.76 -6.94 1.17
N PRO A 149 -31.80 -8.29 1.09
CA PRO A 149 -32.05 -9.13 2.27
C PRO A 149 -30.97 -9.00 3.37
N PHE A 150 -29.79 -8.50 2.99
CA PHE A 150 -28.61 -8.42 3.83
C PHE A 150 -28.40 -7.00 4.38
N SER A 151 -28.80 -5.94 3.68
CA SER A 151 -28.61 -4.54 4.13
C SER A 151 -29.27 -4.23 5.48
N ASN A 152 -30.43 -4.82 5.75
CA ASN A 152 -31.18 -4.61 7.01
C ASN A 152 -30.68 -5.42 8.22
N SER A 153 -29.71 -6.33 8.02
CA SER A 153 -29.33 -7.34 9.01
C SER A 153 -27.99 -7.08 9.70
N TYR A 154 -27.28 -6.01 9.32
CA TYR A 154 -25.88 -5.85 9.67
C TYR A 154 -25.55 -4.46 10.20
N ASP A 155 -25.36 -4.37 11.52
CA ASP A 155 -24.66 -3.27 12.17
C ASP A 155 -23.17 -3.66 12.27
N VAL A 156 -22.41 -3.39 11.20
CA VAL A 156 -20.99 -3.80 11.12
C VAL A 156 -20.08 -2.61 11.36
N ASP A 157 -19.62 -2.48 12.60
CA ASP A 157 -18.42 -1.70 12.88
C ASP A 157 -17.20 -2.51 12.44
N PHE A 158 -16.60 -2.14 11.31
CA PHE A 158 -15.33 -2.70 10.86
C PHE A 158 -14.19 -2.16 11.73
N ALA A 159 -13.69 -3.01 12.62
CA ALA A 159 -12.63 -2.69 13.56
C ALA A 159 -11.22 -2.86 12.98
N THR A 160 -11.07 -3.62 11.89
CA THR A 160 -9.73 -3.98 11.37
C THR A 160 -9.72 -4.08 9.86
N PHE A 161 -8.67 -3.53 9.25
CA PHE A 161 -8.33 -3.68 7.83
C PHE A 161 -6.96 -4.36 7.74
N ALA A 162 -6.86 -5.40 6.92
CA ALA A 162 -5.61 -6.07 6.60
C ALA A 162 -5.43 -6.18 5.10
N LEU A 163 -4.27 -5.76 4.62
CA LEU A 163 -3.79 -6.05 3.27
C LEU A 163 -2.72 -7.11 3.39
N TYR A 164 -2.81 -8.18 2.59
CA TYR A 164 -1.80 -9.23 2.59
C TYR A 164 -1.48 -9.64 1.17
N ALA A 165 -0.27 -10.14 0.97
CA ALA A 165 0.17 -10.70 -0.29
C ALA A 165 0.64 -12.13 -0.03
N TYR A 166 0.29 -13.02 -0.94
CA TYR A 166 0.59 -14.45 -0.88
C TYR A 166 1.30 -14.87 -2.16
N ALA A 167 2.34 -15.69 -2.05
CA ALA A 167 3.03 -16.24 -3.21
C ALA A 167 3.28 -17.74 -3.04
N THR A 168 3.15 -18.50 -4.13
CA THR A 168 3.39 -19.96 -4.15
C THR A 168 4.51 -20.37 -5.09
N ALA A 169 5.28 -21.38 -4.68
CA ALA A 169 6.26 -22.08 -5.50
C ALA A 169 6.17 -23.60 -5.28
N SER A 170 6.69 -24.38 -6.23
CA SER A 170 6.84 -25.84 -6.07
C SER A 170 7.99 -26.17 -5.10
N VAL A 171 7.81 -27.14 -4.20
CA VAL A 171 8.76 -27.53 -3.12
C VAL A 171 10.19 -27.84 -3.60
N SER A 172 10.39 -28.21 -4.87
CA SER A 172 11.72 -28.48 -5.42
C SER A 172 12.64 -27.26 -5.54
N SER A 173 12.15 -26.05 -5.27
CA SER A 173 12.87 -24.80 -5.52
C SER A 173 13.87 -24.39 -4.44
N GLY A 174 13.90 -25.05 -3.28
CA GLY A 174 14.88 -24.77 -2.21
C GLY A 174 14.82 -23.33 -1.69
N LEU A 175 13.65 -22.69 -1.78
CA LEU A 175 13.49 -21.26 -1.51
C LEU A 175 13.62 -20.98 -0.01
N THR A 176 14.42 -19.97 0.30
CA THR A 176 14.51 -19.38 1.63
C THR A 176 13.42 -18.33 1.82
N ASP A 177 13.13 -17.98 3.07
CA ASP A 177 12.26 -16.85 3.39
C ASP A 177 12.77 -15.56 2.69
N PRO A 178 11.95 -14.93 1.83
CA PRO A 178 12.35 -13.71 1.12
C PRO A 178 12.27 -12.44 1.98
N GLY A 179 11.75 -12.51 3.21
CA GLY A 179 11.45 -11.36 4.05
C GLY A 179 10.18 -10.61 3.61
N PRO A 180 9.94 -9.39 4.13
CA PRO A 180 8.73 -8.62 3.83
C PRO A 180 8.75 -8.10 2.40
N TRP A 181 7.69 -8.38 1.66
CA TRP A 181 7.55 -8.02 0.25
C TRP A 181 6.26 -7.25 -0.07
N LEU A 182 5.41 -7.05 0.93
CA LEU A 182 4.35 -6.04 0.98
C LEU A 182 4.76 -4.96 1.99
N THR A 183 5.02 -3.74 1.53
CA THR A 183 5.58 -2.66 2.37
C THR A 183 4.99 -1.29 2.03
N ILE A 184 5.07 -0.34 2.96
CA ILE A 184 4.81 1.09 2.69
C ILE A 184 6.15 1.80 2.56
N ILE A 185 6.40 2.39 1.39
CA ILE A 185 7.64 3.11 1.08
C ILE A 185 7.37 4.58 0.75
N ASP A 186 8.43 5.40 0.69
CA ASP A 186 8.33 6.74 0.12
C ASP A 186 7.99 6.64 -1.38
N ASP A 187 7.06 7.48 -1.83
CA ASP A 187 6.66 7.53 -3.25
C ASP A 187 7.89 7.79 -4.12
N PRO A 188 8.27 6.84 -5.00
CA PRO A 188 9.47 6.98 -5.83
C PRO A 188 9.40 8.17 -6.78
N ALA A 189 8.20 8.59 -7.21
CA ALA A 189 8.01 9.76 -8.05
C ALA A 189 8.31 11.05 -7.27
N ILE A 190 7.80 11.15 -6.03
CA ILE A 190 8.08 12.29 -5.14
C ILE A 190 9.56 12.30 -4.74
N ALA A 191 10.15 11.14 -4.43
CA ALA A 191 11.56 11.01 -4.14
C ALA A 191 12.44 11.47 -5.32
N ALA A 192 12.06 11.13 -6.55
CA ALA A 192 12.75 11.57 -7.77
C ALA A 192 12.61 13.09 -7.99
N GLU A 193 11.43 13.66 -7.78
CA GLU A 193 11.21 15.11 -7.89
C GLU A 193 12.04 15.88 -6.85
N LEU A 194 12.01 15.44 -5.58
CA LEU A 194 12.83 16.00 -4.51
C LEU A 194 14.33 15.87 -4.84
N ALA A 195 14.77 14.75 -5.43
CA ALA A 195 16.14 14.56 -5.87
C ALA A 195 16.54 15.55 -6.99
N LEU A 196 15.65 15.80 -7.95
CA LEU A 196 15.85 16.78 -9.02
C LEU A 196 15.90 18.21 -8.47
N GLU A 197 14.99 18.60 -7.57
CA GLU A 197 15.00 19.91 -6.93
C GLU A 197 16.29 20.11 -6.12
N ARG A 198 16.69 19.11 -5.32
CA ARG A 198 17.98 19.11 -4.59
C ARG A 198 19.16 19.28 -5.55
N ALA A 199 19.18 18.60 -6.69
CA ALA A 199 20.23 18.71 -7.69
C ALA A 199 20.28 20.13 -8.31
N SER A 200 19.12 20.70 -8.64
CA SER A 200 18.99 22.07 -9.14
C SER A 200 19.52 23.10 -8.14
N LEU A 201 19.06 23.04 -6.89
CA LEU A 201 19.51 23.93 -5.82
C LEU A 201 21.02 23.83 -5.59
N LYS A 202 21.62 22.62 -5.63
CA LYS A 202 23.08 22.44 -5.54
C LYS A 202 23.81 23.15 -6.69
N ARG A 203 23.29 23.07 -7.92
CA ARG A 203 23.86 23.79 -9.09
C ARG A 203 23.79 25.30 -8.91
N GLU A 204 22.66 25.83 -8.44
CA GLU A 204 22.52 27.26 -8.14
C GLU A 204 23.47 27.72 -7.03
N LEU A 205 23.60 26.94 -5.96
CA LEU A 205 24.50 27.24 -4.84
C LEU A 205 25.97 27.30 -5.28
N LYS A 206 26.35 26.45 -6.24
CA LYS A 206 27.67 26.48 -6.90
C LYS A 206 27.84 27.75 -7.74
N LYS A 207 26.83 28.14 -8.53
CA LYS A 207 26.83 29.39 -9.33
C LYS A 207 26.97 30.62 -8.42
N VAL A 208 26.16 30.73 -7.37
CA VAL A 208 26.22 31.84 -6.40
C VAL A 208 27.57 31.88 -5.69
N THR A 209 28.13 30.72 -5.31
CA THR A 209 29.45 30.67 -4.67
C THR A 209 30.56 31.17 -5.60
N ARG A 210 30.50 30.87 -6.91
CA ARG A 210 31.42 31.43 -7.92
C ARG A 210 31.24 32.95 -8.06
N LYS A 211 29.99 33.45 -8.10
CA LYS A 211 29.71 34.89 -8.13
C LYS A 211 30.28 35.61 -6.90
N ILE A 212 30.15 35.03 -5.70
CA ILE A 212 30.73 35.58 -4.46
C ILE A 212 32.26 35.71 -4.58
N LYS A 213 32.95 34.68 -5.10
CA LYS A 213 34.41 34.75 -5.30
C LYS A 213 34.79 35.90 -6.24
N ARG A 214 34.06 36.10 -7.35
CA ARG A 214 34.28 37.19 -8.30
C ARG A 214 34.00 38.57 -7.68
N ALA A 215 32.91 38.72 -6.93
CA ALA A 215 32.57 39.96 -6.24
C ALA A 215 33.62 40.35 -5.18
N ARG A 216 34.18 39.36 -4.47
CA ARG A 216 35.32 39.58 -3.54
C ARG A 216 36.55 40.13 -4.26
N ALA A 217 36.91 39.53 -5.39
CA ALA A 217 38.06 39.98 -6.20
C ALA A 217 37.87 41.42 -6.68
N LYS A 218 36.65 41.79 -7.09
CA LYS A 218 36.29 43.15 -7.51
C LYS A 218 36.07 44.14 -6.36
N LYS A 219 36.18 43.70 -5.09
CA LYS A 219 35.87 44.48 -3.89
C LYS A 219 34.45 45.12 -3.88
N ASP A 220 33.50 44.56 -4.63
CA ASP A 220 32.12 45.05 -4.68
C ASP A 220 31.34 44.62 -3.43
N ARG A 221 31.28 45.51 -2.44
CA ARG A 221 30.62 45.24 -1.16
C ARG A 221 29.10 45.09 -1.28
N LYS A 222 28.45 45.77 -2.23
CA LYS A 222 26.99 45.76 -2.40
C LYS A 222 26.55 44.42 -2.98
N GLU A 223 27.21 43.99 -4.06
CA GLU A 223 26.93 42.70 -4.69
C GLU A 223 27.27 41.52 -3.76
N LEU A 224 28.36 41.63 -2.98
CA LEU A 224 28.72 40.61 -1.99
C LEU A 224 27.61 40.37 -0.95
N ARG A 225 26.99 41.45 -0.44
CA ARG A 225 25.90 41.34 0.54
C ARG A 225 24.67 40.65 -0.06
N LYS A 226 24.31 41.02 -1.29
CA LYS A 226 23.19 40.40 -2.04
C LYS A 226 23.40 38.90 -2.24
N LEU A 227 24.54 38.51 -2.79
CA LEU A 227 24.85 37.09 -3.07
C LEU A 227 24.96 36.23 -1.80
N ARG A 228 25.40 36.81 -0.67
CA ARG A 228 25.40 36.09 0.62
C ARG A 228 23.99 35.79 1.13
N ARG A 229 23.06 36.74 0.98
CA ARG A 229 21.64 36.53 1.34
C ARG A 229 21.02 35.45 0.45
N GLU A 230 21.26 35.52 -0.86
CA GLU A 230 20.80 34.51 -1.82
C GLU A 230 21.35 33.12 -1.48
N LYS A 231 22.66 33.00 -1.21
CA LYS A 231 23.28 31.75 -0.75
C LYS A 231 22.64 31.20 0.53
N ARG A 232 22.30 32.08 1.50
CA ARG A 232 21.63 31.66 2.74
C ARG A 232 20.22 31.13 2.46
N LYS A 233 19.44 31.80 1.61
CA LYS A 233 18.10 31.34 1.20
C LYS A 233 18.16 29.95 0.53
N LEU A 234 19.07 29.76 -0.43
CA LEU A 234 19.27 28.46 -1.08
C LEU A 234 19.68 27.35 -0.10
N LYS A 235 20.54 27.66 0.88
CA LYS A 235 20.91 26.70 1.94
C LYS A 235 19.72 26.31 2.83
N ILE A 236 18.86 27.27 3.17
CA ILE A 236 17.67 27.00 3.99
C ILE A 236 16.69 26.11 3.20
N ARG A 237 16.44 26.44 1.93
CA ARG A 237 15.56 25.62 1.06
C ARG A 237 16.10 24.20 0.90
N LEU A 238 17.41 24.05 0.67
CA LEU A 238 18.04 22.73 0.57
C LEU A 238 17.92 21.91 1.87
N ARG A 239 17.97 22.56 3.04
CA ARG A 239 17.76 21.89 4.34
C ARG A 239 16.32 21.49 4.59
N ARG A 240 15.35 22.20 4.01
CA ARG A 240 13.92 21.87 4.16
C ARG A 240 13.49 20.69 3.31
N LEU A 241 14.21 20.44 2.21
CA LEU A 241 14.01 19.27 1.36
C LEU A 241 14.73 18.03 1.91
N GLY A 242 15.48 18.14 3.02
CA GLY A 242 16.40 17.15 3.56
C GLY A 242 15.88 16.58 4.86
#